data_AF-A0A497G5C0-F1
#
_entry.id   AF-A0A497G5C0-F1
#
_cell.length_a   1.000
_cell.length_b   1.000
_cell.length_c   1.000
_cell.angle_alpha   90.00
_cell.angle_beta   90.00
_cell.angle_gamma   90.00
#
_symmetry.space_group_name_H-M   'P 1'
#
loop_
_entity.id
_entity.type
_entity.pdbx_description
1 polymer ?
#
loop_
_entity_poly.entity_id
_entity_poly.type
_entity_poly.pdbx_seq_one_letter_code
_entity_poly.pdbx_strand_id
1 'polypeptide(L)' 'SLLQYKGLTIYPLMIYDKIKTTEIMRDEGLDFDDALAVYLAKRLNLKVIVSYDSHFDKIDWLKRKTPEDFI' A
#
# COMPACT_ATOMS: atom_id res chain seq x y z
N SER A 1 -0.83 11.68 19.09
CA SER A 1 -0.61 11.82 17.62
C SER A 1 -0.12 10.50 17.06
N LEU A 2 -0.41 10.17 15.78
CA LEU A 2 0.16 9.00 15.09
C LEU A 2 1.69 8.95 15.20
N LEU A 3 2.34 10.12 15.18
CA LEU A 3 3.80 10.26 15.30
C LEU A 3 4.39 9.76 16.63
N GLN A 4 3.57 9.53 17.65
CA GLN A 4 4.03 9.09 18.98
C GLN A 4 3.93 7.57 19.19
N TYR A 5 3.37 6.84 18.22
CA TYR A 5 3.18 5.39 18.34
C TYR A 5 4.51 4.65 18.19
N LYS A 6 4.86 3.85 19.21
CA LYS A 6 6.03 2.96 19.13
C LYS A 6 5.73 1.82 18.17
N GLY A 7 6.67 1.51 17.29
CA GLY A 7 6.50 0.47 16.26
C GLY A 7 5.76 0.91 15.00
N LEU A 8 5.36 2.19 14.91
CA LEU A 8 4.82 2.78 13.67
C LEU A 8 5.91 3.60 12.97
N THR A 9 6.18 3.28 11.70
CA THR A 9 7.02 4.09 10.83
C THR A 9 6.15 4.81 9.80
N ILE A 10 6.23 6.13 9.74
CA ILE A 10 5.55 6.92 8.71
C ILE A 10 6.48 7.07 7.51
N TYR A 11 5.99 6.70 6.32
CA TYR A 11 6.72 6.84 5.08
C TYR A 11 6.33 8.14 4.36
N PRO A 12 7.21 9.16 4.32
CA PRO A 12 6.93 10.38 3.58
C PRO A 12 7.03 10.13 2.06
N LEU A 13 6.00 10.53 1.32
CA LEU A 13 5.93 10.36 -0.12
C LEU A 13 6.77 11.41 -0.85
N MET A 14 7.53 10.97 -1.85
CA MET A 14 8.27 11.85 -2.75
C MET A 14 7.52 12.02 -4.08
N ILE A 15 7.84 13.08 -4.83
CA ILE A 15 7.29 13.27 -6.20
C ILE A 15 7.57 12.06 -7.09
N TYR A 16 8.75 11.45 -6.94
CA TYR A 16 9.12 10.25 -7.67
C TYR A 16 8.15 9.09 -7.43
N ASP A 17 7.65 8.92 -6.20
CA ASP A 17 6.68 7.87 -5.87
C ASP A 17 5.36 8.08 -6.60
N LYS A 18 4.91 9.33 -6.69
CA LYS A 18 3.69 9.69 -7.41
C LYS A 18 3.84 9.47 -8.92
N ILE A 19 5.01 9.77 -9.49
CA ILE A 19 5.30 9.48 -10.90
C ILE A 19 5.26 7.97 -11.16
N LYS A 20 5.96 7.17 -10.33
CA LYS A 20 5.98 5.72 -10.48
C LYS A 20 4.63 5.05 -10.24
N THR A 21 3.79 5.64 -9.41
CA THR A 21 2.40 5.18 -9.21
C THR A 21 1.62 5.16 -10.53
N THR A 22 1.87 6.10 -11.45
CA THR A 22 1.17 6.12 -12.74
C THR A 22 1.46 4.90 -13.62
N GLU A 23 2.63 4.28 -13.46
CA GLU A 23 2.96 3.00 -14.11
C GLU A 23 2.09 1.87 -13.54
N ILE A 24 1.95 1.81 -12.21
CA ILE A 24 1.09 0.81 -11.53
C ILE A 24 -0.40 1.01 -11.87
N MET A 25 -0.89 2.25 -11.91
CA MET A 25 -2.28 2.52 -12.30
C MET A 25 -2.61 1.94 -13.68
N ARG A 26 -1.71 2.14 -14.65
CA ARG A 26 -1.87 1.63 -16.01
C ARG A 26 -1.80 0.10 -16.06
N ASP A 27 -0.82 -0.48 -15.37
CA ASP A 27 -0.50 -1.90 -15.48
C ASP A 27 -1.48 -2.79 -14.70
N GLU A 28 -2.00 -2.30 -13.56
CA GLU A 28 -2.91 -3.06 -12.66
C GLU A 28 -4.37 -2.56 -12.73
N GLY A 29 -4.65 -1.48 -13.48
CA GLY A 29 -6.01 -0.92 -13.60
C GLY A 29 -6.57 -0.32 -12.32
N LEU A 30 -5.70 0.16 -11.43
CA LEU A 30 -6.05 0.76 -10.13
C LEU A 30 -6.21 2.28 -10.24
N ASP A 31 -6.98 2.86 -9.32
CA ASP A 31 -6.95 4.30 -9.12
C ASP A 31 -5.63 4.75 -8.47
N PHE A 32 -5.43 6.07 -8.34
CA PHE A 32 -4.15 6.61 -7.88
C PHE A 32 -3.82 6.19 -6.44
N ASP A 33 -4.80 6.17 -5.54
CA ASP A 33 -4.55 5.91 -4.12
C ASP A 33 -4.24 4.42 -3.88
N ASP A 34 -5.01 3.53 -4.53
CA ASP A 34 -4.75 2.09 -4.49
C ASP A 34 -3.41 1.75 -5.17
N ALA A 35 -3.14 2.33 -6.34
CA ALA A 35 -1.88 2.12 -7.06
C ALA A 35 -0.67 2.61 -6.25
N LEU A 36 -0.81 3.72 -5.53
CA LEU A 36 0.26 4.28 -4.70
C LEU A 36 0.59 3.34 -3.54
N ALA A 37 -0.43 2.80 -2.87
CA ALA A 37 -0.27 1.83 -1.79
C ALA A 37 0.42 0.55 -2.30
N VAL A 38 -0.01 0.03 -3.46
CA VAL A 38 0.59 -1.14 -4.11
C VAL A 38 2.04 -0.89 -4.53
N TYR A 39 2.32 0.27 -5.13
CA TYR A 39 3.68 0.68 -5.49
C TYR A 39 4.61 0.71 -4.27
N LEU A 40 4.17 1.31 -3.16
CA LEU A 40 4.98 1.39 -1.94
C LEU A 40 5.19 0.01 -1.31
N ALA A 41 4.15 -0.83 -1.27
CA ALA A 41 4.28 -2.21 -0.79
C ALA A 41 5.34 -2.97 -1.60
N LYS A 42 5.34 -2.81 -2.93
CA LYS A 42 6.33 -3.42 -3.83
C LYS A 42 7.74 -2.89 -3.56
N ARG A 43 7.89 -1.56 -3.49
CA ARG A 43 9.17 -0.87 -3.27
C ARG A 43 9.80 -1.22 -1.92
N LEU A 44 8.98 -1.38 -0.89
CA LEU A 44 9.40 -1.72 0.47
C LEU A 44 9.47 -3.24 0.70
N ASN A 45 9.22 -4.04 -0.33
CA ASN A 45 9.18 -5.51 -0.27
C ASN A 45 8.22 -6.04 0.82
N LEU A 46 7.10 -5.34 1.03
CA LEU A 46 6.03 -5.76 1.92
C LEU A 46 5.16 -6.81 1.21
N LYS A 47 4.75 -7.83 1.96
CA LYS A 47 3.91 -8.92 1.46
C LYS A 47 2.47 -8.87 1.97
N VAL A 48 2.21 -7.96 2.92
CA VAL A 48 0.90 -7.79 3.55
C VAL A 48 0.54 -6.32 3.54
N ILE A 49 -0.70 -6.03 3.18
CA ILE A 49 -1.34 -4.73 3.37
C ILE A 49 -2.51 -4.90 4.35
N VAL A 50 -2.57 -4.04 5.37
CA VAL A 50 -3.68 -4.01 6.31
C VAL A 50 -4.68 -2.96 5.82
N SER A 51 -5.84 -3.40 5.33
CA SER A 51 -6.87 -2.53 4.77
C SER A 51 -8.25 -3.19 4.78
N TYR A 52 -9.29 -2.38 4.99
CA TYR A 52 -10.68 -2.78 4.78
C TYR A 52 -11.11 -2.71 3.31
N ASP A 53 -10.29 -2.13 2.42
CA ASP A 53 -10.60 -2.04 1.00
C ASP A 53 -10.32 -3.37 0.28
N SER A 54 -11.37 -4.02 -0.22
CA SER A 54 -11.28 -5.26 -0.98
C SER A 54 -10.60 -5.13 -2.35
N HIS A 55 -10.33 -3.93 -2.86
CA HIS A 55 -9.64 -3.76 -4.14
C HIS A 55 -8.25 -4.42 -4.16
N PHE A 56 -7.56 -4.45 -3.01
CA PHE A 56 -6.26 -5.12 -2.89
C PHE A 56 -6.33 -6.65 -3.03
N ASP A 57 -7.52 -7.26 -2.92
CA ASP A 57 -7.70 -8.71 -3.15
C ASP A 57 -7.42 -9.10 -4.62
N LYS A 58 -7.37 -8.12 -5.54
CA LYS A 58 -7.05 -8.32 -6.95
C LYS A 58 -5.54 -8.39 -7.23
N ILE A 59 -4.68 -8.15 -6.24
CA ILE A 59 -3.22 -8.04 -6.41
C ILE A 59 -2.55 -9.34 -5.94
N ASP A 60 -2.26 -10.23 -6.88
CA ASP A 60 -1.83 -11.62 -6.62
C ASP A 60 -0.64 -11.76 -5.64
N TRP A 61 0.34 -10.85 -5.69
CA TRP A 61 1.55 -10.93 -4.88
C TRP A 61 1.42 -10.25 -3.51
N LEU A 62 0.33 -9.53 -3.24
CA LEU A 62 0.11 -8.72 -2.05
C LEU A 62 -1.08 -9.27 -1.26
N LYS A 63 -0.83 -9.80 -0.07
CA LYS A 63 -1.91 -10.33 0.77
C LYS A 63 -2.62 -9.21 1.52
N ARG A 64 -3.92 -9.03 1.28
CA ARG A 64 -4.74 -8.17 2.14
C ARG A 64 -5.07 -8.86 3.46
N LYS A 65 -5.04 -8.07 4.54
CA LYS A 65 -5.45 -8.44 5.89
C LYS A 65 -6.29 -7.31 6.49
N THR A 66 -7.14 -7.61 7.48
CA THR A 66 -7.79 -6.60 8.32
C THR A 66 -7.16 -6.58 9.70
N PRO A 67 -7.37 -5.53 10.52
CA PRO A 67 -6.85 -5.49 11.89
C PRO A 67 -7.24 -6.71 12.74
N GLU A 68 -8.44 -7.26 12.54
CA GLU A 68 -8.96 -8.43 13.25
C GLU A 68 -8.14 -9.71 13.02
N ASP A 69 -7.36 -9.78 11.93
CA ASP A 69 -6.46 -10.90 11.66
C ASP A 69 -5.26 -10.98 12.63
N PHE A 70 -5.04 -9.96 13.47
CA PHE A 70 -3.87 -9.83 14.36
C PHE A 70 -4.24 -9.68 15.85
N ILE A 71 -5.52 -9.82 16.20
CA ILE A 71 -6.03 -9.73 17.59
C ILE A 71 -6.15 -11.14 18.18
#